data_AF-A0A3D1F6U9-F1
#
_entry.id   AF-A0A3D1F6U9-F1
#
_cell.length_a   1.000
_cell.length_b   1.000
_cell.length_c   1.000
_cell.angle_alpha   90.00
_cell.angle_beta   90.00
_cell.angle_gamma   90.00
#
_symmetry.space_group_name_H-M   'P 1'
#
loop_
_entity.id
_entity.type
_entity.pdbx_description
1 polymer ?
#
loop_
_entity_poly.entity_id
_entity_poly.type
_entity_poly.pdbx_seq_one_letter_code
_entity_poly.pdbx_strand_id
1 'polypeptide(L)'
;MQMSAISNLGFEQTVTDAARQSSQVSFASLLNRPGVAREAQMSDQQKSDIRQAAQQLVSSALILPMLQQVRESSLKSELFHGGFSEDAFGAQLDTELADRMVAKSNFPIVDAIYRKMTGQTDFVPKGKELNIHG
;
A
#
# COMPACT_ATOMS: atom_id res chain seq x y z
N MET A 1 62.33 0.36 54.79
CA MET A 1 60.85 0.39 54.67
C MET A 1 60.55 1.30 53.48
N GLN A 2 60.29 0.76 52.28
CA GLN A 2 58.97 0.34 51.76
C GLN A 2 57.98 1.53 51.70
N MET A 3 57.29 1.90 50.61
CA MET A 3 56.99 1.28 49.31
C MET A 3 56.60 2.36 48.27
N SER A 4 56.74 1.99 47.00
CA SER A 4 56.23 2.64 45.78
C SER A 4 54.70 2.68 45.68
N ALA A 5 54.13 3.68 45.00
CA ALA A 5 52.77 3.61 44.47
C ALA A 5 52.76 4.04 42.99
N ILE A 6 52.59 3.03 42.14
CA ILE A 6 52.45 3.13 40.68
C ILE A 6 51.02 3.64 40.39
N SER A 7 50.92 4.77 39.70
CA SER A 7 49.64 5.29 39.19
C SER A 7 49.36 4.64 37.83
N ASN A 8 48.51 3.62 37.81
CA ASN A 8 48.08 2.93 36.59
C ASN A 8 46.55 2.90 36.51
N LEU A 9 45.92 3.96 36.00
CA LEU A 9 44.49 3.99 35.69
C LEU A 9 44.25 4.91 34.48
N GLY A 10 44.37 4.36 33.28
CA GLY A 10 44.16 5.09 32.02
C GLY A 10 43.70 4.24 30.83
N PHE A 11 43.12 3.05 31.05
CA PHE A 11 42.81 2.13 29.94
C PHE A 11 41.40 1.52 29.92
N GLU A 12 40.50 1.86 30.85
CA GLU A 12 39.18 1.23 30.94
C GLU A 12 38.03 2.03 30.29
N GLN A 13 38.25 3.27 29.84
CA GLN A 13 37.15 4.13 29.37
C GLN A 13 36.83 4.06 27.86
N THR A 14 37.63 3.36 27.04
CA THR A 14 37.41 3.34 25.57
C THR A 14 36.51 2.20 25.09
N VAL A 15 36.36 1.13 25.87
CA VAL A 15 35.62 -0.07 25.43
C VAL A 15 34.10 0.11 25.54
N THR A 16 33.63 0.98 26.45
CA THR A 16 32.20 1.20 26.70
C THR A 16 31.54 2.14 25.67
N ASP A 17 32.32 2.98 24.98
CA ASP A 17 31.79 3.92 23.98
C ASP A 17 31.50 3.23 22.62
N ALA A 18 32.35 2.28 22.22
CA ALA A 18 32.16 1.53 20.98
C ALA A 18 30.86 0.68 20.95
N ALA A 19 30.45 0.16 22.12
CA ALA A 19 29.21 -0.62 22.26
C ALA A 19 27.93 0.24 22.25
N ARG A 20 28.02 1.51 22.64
CA ARG A 20 26.91 2.46 22.56
C ARG A 20 26.69 2.95 21.13
N GLN A 21 27.77 3.10 20.37
CA GLN A 21 27.73 3.60 18.99
C GLN A 21 27.13 2.58 18.01
N SER A 22 27.40 1.28 18.18
CA SER A 22 26.79 0.22 17.34
C SER A 22 25.27 0.10 17.52
N SER A 23 24.76 0.42 18.70
CA SER A 23 23.32 0.41 19.01
C SER A 23 22.57 1.60 18.38
N GLN A 24 23.26 2.73 18.17
CA GLN A 24 22.69 3.93 17.53
C GLN A 24 22.63 3.80 15.99
N VAL A 25 23.59 3.10 15.37
CA VAL A 25 23.59 2.83 13.92
C VAL A 25 22.43 1.91 13.52
N SER A 26 21.97 1.04 14.43
CA SER A 26 20.83 0.14 14.21
C SER A 26 19.48 0.88 14.11
N PHE A 27 19.26 1.91 14.94
CA PHE A 27 17.98 2.66 14.96
C PHE A 27 17.77 3.52 13.71
N ALA A 28 18.82 4.19 13.23
CA ALA A 28 18.78 4.93 11.96
C ALA A 28 18.50 4.01 10.75
N SER A 29 18.96 2.76 10.82
CA SER A 29 18.72 1.74 9.80
C SER A 29 17.28 1.21 9.83
N LEU A 30 16.65 1.17 11.00
CA LEU A 30 15.22 0.86 11.17
C LEU A 30 14.33 2.01 10.69
N LEU A 31 14.79 3.26 10.80
CA LEU A 31 14.14 4.43 10.22
C LEU A 31 14.27 4.50 8.69
N ASN A 32 15.29 3.85 8.12
CA ASN A 32 15.40 3.64 6.67
C ASN A 32 14.46 2.50 6.22
N ARG A 33 13.18 2.67 6.54
CA ARG A 33 12.13 1.72 6.26
C ARG A 33 11.97 1.56 4.74
N PRO A 34 12.08 0.33 4.20
CA PRO A 34 12.18 0.10 2.76
C PRO A 34 10.94 0.54 1.95
N GLY A 35 9.79 0.73 2.60
CA GLY A 35 8.54 1.13 1.95
C GLY A 35 8.44 2.61 1.62
N VAL A 36 8.80 3.48 2.56
CA VAL A 36 8.68 4.95 2.38
C VAL A 36 9.81 5.50 1.51
N ALA A 37 11.01 4.91 1.61
CA ALA A 37 12.14 5.28 0.78
C ALA A 37 11.91 4.95 -0.72
N ARG A 38 11.18 3.85 -1.00
CA ARG A 38 10.93 3.41 -2.38
C ARG A 38 9.99 4.34 -3.14
N GLU A 39 8.90 4.80 -2.53
CA GLU A 39 7.99 5.75 -3.18
C GLU A 39 8.60 7.15 -3.33
N ALA A 40 9.41 7.58 -2.36
CA ALA A 40 10.11 8.87 -2.43
C ALA A 40 11.13 8.93 -3.60
N GLN A 41 11.64 7.78 -4.04
CA GLN A 41 12.58 7.66 -5.16
C GLN A 41 11.90 7.46 -6.52
N MET A 42 10.59 7.27 -6.57
CA MET A 42 9.84 7.07 -7.82
C MET A 42 9.54 8.40 -8.51
N SER A 43 9.64 8.42 -9.84
CA SER A 43 9.13 9.51 -10.65
C SER A 43 7.60 9.59 -10.58
N ASP A 44 7.04 10.77 -10.88
CA ASP A 44 5.58 10.94 -10.89
C ASP A 44 4.91 10.05 -11.94
N GLN A 45 5.59 9.78 -13.06
CA GLN A 45 5.12 8.82 -14.06
C GLN A 45 5.01 7.41 -13.47
N GLN A 46 6.04 6.95 -12.76
CA GLN A 46 6.02 5.61 -12.14
C GLN A 46 4.91 5.48 -11.09
N LYS A 47 4.68 6.53 -10.30
CA LYS A 47 3.56 6.55 -9.33
C LYS A 47 2.22 6.47 -10.03
N SER A 48 2.04 7.21 -11.13
CA SER A 48 0.84 7.16 -11.96
C SER A 48 0.62 5.77 -12.56
N ASP A 49 1.66 5.13 -13.10
CA ASP A 49 1.56 3.81 -13.72
C ASP A 49 1.19 2.74 -12.68
N ILE A 50 1.79 2.77 -11.48
CA ILE A 50 1.44 1.85 -10.39
C ILE A 50 0.01 2.08 -9.91
N ARG A 51 -0.43 3.34 -9.85
CA ARG A 51 -1.82 3.68 -9.50
C ARG A 51 -2.79 3.11 -10.52
N GLN A 52 -2.50 3.28 -11.81
CA GLN A 52 -3.32 2.75 -12.90
C GLN A 52 -3.35 1.21 -12.88
N ALA A 53 -2.21 0.56 -12.64
CA ALA A 53 -2.15 -0.89 -12.49
C ALA A 53 -3.00 -1.40 -11.31
N ALA A 54 -2.97 -0.69 -10.17
CA ALA A 54 -3.81 -1.01 -9.02
C ALA A 54 -5.31 -0.85 -9.35
N GLN A 55 -5.68 0.19 -10.09
CA GLN A 55 -7.06 0.39 -10.56
C GLN A 55 -7.49 -0.73 -11.51
N GLN A 56 -6.65 -1.09 -12.48
CA GLN A 56 -6.94 -2.16 -13.44
C GLN A 56 -7.13 -3.50 -12.76
N LEU A 57 -6.33 -3.79 -11.72
CA LEU A 57 -6.46 -5.00 -10.93
C LEU A 57 -7.83 -5.05 -10.23
N VAL A 58 -8.26 -3.96 -9.61
CA VAL A 58 -9.58 -3.90 -8.95
C VAL A 58 -10.72 -4.01 -9.97
N SER A 59 -10.60 -3.32 -11.10
CA SER A 59 -11.58 -3.36 -12.18
C SER A 59 -11.80 -4.80 -12.66
N SER A 60 -10.71 -5.46 -13.08
CA SER A 60 -10.76 -6.82 -13.65
C SER A 60 -11.08 -7.92 -12.64
N ALA A 61 -10.58 -7.83 -11.40
CA ALA A 61 -10.73 -8.90 -10.43
C ALA A 61 -12.00 -8.80 -9.58
N LEU A 62 -12.61 -7.62 -9.45
CA LEU A 62 -13.75 -7.38 -8.56
C LEU A 62 -14.98 -6.88 -9.31
N ILE A 63 -14.85 -5.78 -10.05
CA ILE A 63 -16.01 -5.09 -10.63
C ILE A 63 -16.52 -5.84 -11.86
N LEU A 64 -15.63 -6.22 -12.77
CA LEU A 64 -15.99 -6.91 -14.01
C LEU A 64 -16.78 -8.22 -13.75
N PRO A 65 -16.37 -9.10 -12.82
CA PRO A 65 -17.14 -10.30 -12.51
C PRO A 65 -18.54 -9.99 -11.93
N MET A 66 -18.69 -8.92 -11.15
CA MET A 66 -20.00 -8.51 -10.65
C MET A 66 -20.91 -8.03 -11.78
N LEU A 67 -20.38 -7.24 -12.72
CA LEU A 67 -21.15 -6.77 -13.87
C LEU A 67 -21.57 -7.93 -14.79
N GLN A 68 -20.68 -8.90 -14.99
CA GLN A 68 -20.99 -10.13 -15.72
C GLN A 68 -22.11 -10.91 -15.03
N GLN A 69 -22.05 -11.08 -13.71
CA GLN A 69 -23.11 -11.76 -12.95
C GLN A 69 -24.45 -11.02 -13.04
N VAL A 70 -24.45 -9.68 -12.99
CA VAL A 70 -25.67 -8.88 -13.17
C VAL A 70 -26.25 -9.09 -14.58
N ARG A 71 -25.40 -9.07 -15.60
CA ARG A 71 -25.77 -9.33 -17.00
C ARG A 71 -26.35 -10.73 -17.21
N GLU A 72 -25.81 -11.73 -16.53
CA GLU A 72 -26.25 -13.13 -16.64
C GLU A 72 -27.42 -13.47 -15.71
N SER A 73 -27.78 -12.57 -14.79
CA SER A 73 -28.86 -12.81 -13.83
C SER A 73 -30.24 -12.89 -14.50
N SER A 74 -31.15 -13.62 -13.85
CA SER A 74 -32.53 -13.88 -14.28
C SER A 74 -33.44 -12.65 -14.35
N LEU A 75 -32.90 -11.44 -14.10
CA LEU A 75 -33.56 -10.17 -14.39
C LEU A 75 -33.70 -9.92 -15.90
N LYS A 76 -32.98 -10.69 -16.75
CA LYS A 76 -33.23 -10.78 -18.18
C LYS A 76 -34.57 -11.48 -18.46
N SER A 77 -35.65 -10.70 -18.48
CA SER A 77 -36.91 -11.12 -19.09
C SER A 77 -36.72 -11.32 -20.60
N GLU A 78 -37.38 -12.32 -21.19
CA GLU A 78 -37.42 -12.55 -22.65
C GLU A 78 -37.88 -11.32 -23.46
N LEU A 79 -38.50 -10.31 -22.83
CA LEU A 79 -38.91 -9.05 -23.47
C LEU A 79 -37.93 -7.89 -23.25
N PHE A 80 -36.94 -8.03 -22.36
CA PHE A 80 -36.01 -6.97 -21.95
C PHE A 80 -34.53 -7.38 -22.09
N HIS A 81 -34.20 -8.38 -22.92
CA HIS A 81 -32.81 -8.57 -23.33
C HIS A 81 -32.45 -7.43 -24.30
N GLY A 82 -31.30 -6.76 -24.13
CA GLY A 82 -30.88 -5.61 -24.96
C GLY A 82 -30.59 -5.90 -26.43
N GLY A 83 -31.15 -6.98 -26.97
CA GLY A 83 -31.00 -7.43 -28.35
C GLY A 83 -29.58 -7.84 -28.71
N PHE A 84 -29.35 -8.05 -30.00
CA PHE A 84 -28.06 -8.45 -30.57
C PHE A 84 -26.91 -7.50 -30.20
N SER A 85 -27.20 -6.20 -30.07
CA SER A 85 -26.19 -5.19 -29.72
C SER A 85 -25.64 -5.38 -28.31
N GLU A 86 -26.48 -5.76 -27.35
CA GLU A 86 -26.01 -6.05 -26.00
C GLU A 86 -25.18 -7.34 -25.95
N ASP A 87 -25.53 -8.35 -26.75
CA ASP A 87 -24.74 -9.59 -26.82
C ASP A 87 -23.38 -9.35 -27.50
N ALA A 88 -23.34 -8.52 -28.54
CA ALA A 88 -22.11 -8.22 -29.29
C ALA A 88 -21.15 -7.31 -28.51
N PHE A 89 -21.66 -6.35 -27.74
CA PHE A 89 -20.84 -5.33 -27.07
C PHE A 89 -20.84 -5.43 -25.54
N GLY A 90 -21.57 -6.39 -24.95
CA GLY A 90 -21.77 -6.48 -23.51
C GLY A 90 -20.46 -6.57 -22.72
N ALA A 91 -19.53 -7.42 -23.14
CA ALA A 91 -18.23 -7.58 -22.48
C ALA A 91 -17.37 -6.31 -22.56
N GLN A 92 -17.42 -5.58 -23.68
CA GLN A 92 -16.68 -4.33 -23.84
C GLN A 92 -17.31 -3.21 -23.00
N LEU A 93 -18.64 -3.13 -22.96
CA LEU A 93 -19.37 -2.21 -22.11
C LEU A 93 -19.06 -2.46 -20.62
N ASP A 94 -19.00 -3.72 -20.19
CA ASP A 94 -18.62 -4.07 -18.82
C ASP A 94 -17.22 -3.60 -18.47
N THR A 95 -16.28 -3.77 -19.39
CA THR A 95 -14.89 -3.36 -19.18
C THR A 95 -14.79 -1.85 -19.00
N GLU A 96 -15.38 -1.08 -19.91
CA GLU A 96 -15.42 0.39 -19.83
C GLU A 96 -16.14 0.88 -18.56
N LEU A 97 -17.24 0.22 -18.19
CA LEU A 97 -18.01 0.58 -17.01
C LEU A 97 -17.22 0.28 -15.73
N ALA A 98 -16.57 -0.88 -15.65
CA ALA A 98 -15.72 -1.27 -14.54
C ALA A 98 -14.54 -0.30 -14.34
N ASP A 99 -13.84 0.04 -15.41
CA ASP A 99 -12.70 0.96 -15.37
C ASP A 99 -13.15 2.36 -14.91
N ARG A 100 -14.29 2.86 -15.41
CA ARG A 100 -14.86 4.14 -14.98
C ARG A 100 -15.31 4.13 -13.53
N MET A 101 -15.92 3.04 -13.05
CA MET A 101 -16.33 2.92 -11.66
C MET A 101 -15.13 3.02 -10.73
N VAL A 102 -14.04 2.33 -11.05
CA VAL A 102 -12.82 2.35 -10.24
C VAL A 102 -12.12 3.71 -10.28
N ALA A 103 -12.07 4.35 -11.46
CA ALA A 103 -11.47 5.67 -11.62
C ALA A 103 -12.23 6.76 -10.85
N LYS A 104 -13.57 6.76 -10.88
CA LYS A 104 -14.38 7.82 -10.25
C LYS A 104 -14.65 7.61 -8.76
N SER A 105 -14.81 6.37 -8.30
CA SER A 105 -15.28 6.10 -6.93
C SER A 105 -14.17 6.15 -5.87
N ASN A 106 -12.91 6.30 -6.30
CA ASN A 106 -11.71 6.36 -5.46
C ASN A 106 -11.72 5.31 -4.33
N PHE A 107 -11.88 4.03 -4.71
CA PHE A 107 -12.06 2.96 -3.73
C PHE A 107 -10.84 2.84 -2.78
N PRO A 108 -11.05 2.74 -1.45
CA PRO A 108 -9.96 2.57 -0.49
C PRO A 108 -9.07 1.34 -0.74
N ILE A 109 -9.60 0.32 -1.41
CA ILE A 109 -8.85 -0.88 -1.79
C ILE A 109 -7.78 -0.59 -2.85
N VAL A 110 -8.03 0.35 -3.78
CA VAL A 110 -7.03 0.79 -4.76
C VAL A 110 -5.85 1.42 -4.03
N ASP A 111 -6.12 2.26 -3.02
CA ASP A 111 -5.08 2.85 -2.20
C ASP A 111 -4.28 1.79 -1.44
N ALA A 112 -4.95 0.77 -0.90
CA ALA A 112 -4.29 -0.32 -0.20
C ALA A 112 -3.37 -1.14 -1.12
N ILE A 113 -3.83 -1.43 -2.34
CA ILE A 113 -3.04 -2.13 -3.35
C ILE A 113 -1.86 -1.27 -3.81
N TYR A 114 -2.09 0.01 -4.11
CA TYR A 114 -1.04 0.96 -4.47
C TYR A 114 0.06 1.00 -3.40
N ARG A 115 -0.32 1.16 -2.13
CA ARG A 115 0.61 1.14 -0.99
C ARG A 115 1.38 -0.18 -0.90
N LYS A 116 0.71 -1.30 -1.12
CA LYS A 116 1.38 -2.62 -1.14
C LYS A 116 2.38 -2.74 -2.29
N MET A 117 2.08 -2.19 -3.47
CA MET A 117 2.96 -2.19 -4.64
C MET A 117 4.16 -1.24 -4.45
N THR A 118 3.98 -0.11 -3.76
CA THR A 118 5.07 0.81 -3.41
C THR A 118 5.88 0.37 -2.20
N GLY A 119 5.40 -0.63 -1.45
CA GLY A 119 6.08 -1.21 -0.28
C GLY A 119 5.74 -0.53 1.05
N GLN A 120 4.79 0.40 1.07
CA GLN A 120 4.29 1.02 2.30
C GLN A 120 3.55 -0.04 3.15
N THR A 121 4.10 -0.35 4.33
CA THR A 121 3.62 -1.41 5.24
C THR A 121 2.93 -0.86 6.49
N ASP A 122 2.62 0.44 6.53
CA ASP A 122 2.03 1.13 7.67
C ASP A 122 0.52 1.31 7.55
N PHE A 123 -0.21 0.23 7.77
CA PHE A 123 -1.64 0.33 7.95
C PHE A 123 -1.96 0.61 9.42
N VAL A 124 -2.10 1.89 9.77
CA VAL A 124 -3.02 2.30 10.85
C VAL A 124 -4.24 2.88 10.14
N PRO A 125 -5.38 2.18 10.09
CA PRO A 125 -6.59 2.80 9.58
C PRO A 125 -6.87 4.01 10.46
N LYS A 126 -6.94 5.21 9.86
CA LYS A 126 -7.58 6.38 10.47
C LYS A 126 -9.07 6.09 10.58
N GLY A 127 -9.43 5.16 11.45
CA GLY A 127 -10.76 5.01 11.98
C GLY A 127 -11.01 6.24 12.81
N LYS A 128 -11.81 7.15 12.27
CA LYS A 128 -12.63 8.15 12.96
C LYS A 128 -12.56 7.95 14.47
N GLU A 129 -11.91 8.86 15.19
CA GLU A 129 -12.05 8.94 16.64
C GLU A 129 -13.55 8.99 16.92
N LEU A 130 -14.10 7.85 17.37
CA LEU A 130 -15.39 7.83 18.00
C LEU A 130 -15.19 8.66 19.26
N ASN A 131 -15.68 9.90 19.22
CA ASN A 131 -15.83 10.75 20.39
C ASN A 131 -16.56 9.94 21.47
N ILE A 132 -15.79 9.30 22.35
CA ILE A 132 -16.24 8.78 23.65
C ILE A 132 -16.06 9.89 24.69
N HIS A 133 -16.60 11.06 24.39
CA HIS A 133 -16.79 12.13 25.37
C HIS A 133 -18.20 12.68 25.19
N GLY A 134 -19.03 12.42 26.21
CA GLY A 134 -20.43 12.80 26.30
C GLY A 134 -21.24 11.68 26.90
#